data_AF-A0A9E4GKV5-F1
#
_entry.id   AF-A0A9E4GKV5-F1
#
_cell.length_a   1.000
_cell.length_b   1.000
_cell.length_c   1.000
_cell.angle_alpha   90.00
_cell.angle_beta   90.00
_cell.angle_gamma   90.00
#
_symmetry.space_group_name_H-M   'P 1'
#
loop_
_entity.id
_entity.type
_entity.pdbx_description
1 polymer ?
#
loop_
_entity_poly.entity_id
_entity_poly.type
_entity_poly.pdbx_seq_one_letter_code
_entity_poly.pdbx_strand_id
1 'polypeptide(L)'
;MTLFPARIRPAVYAAALVALAGLGWSRPAVGNESLTVVSWGGSYARACQKAQHEPFTAETGIEIRLESYNGGLAQIRAQVETGAVHWDLVDLEMADAARGCDEGLLEPLAGFEPPPAPDGTPAAQDFFPDMLTECGAGLLFYSTVYAYNAERLSGPAPTTIRDFFDLEQFPGRRGMRR
;
A
#
# COMPACT_ATOMS: atom_id res chain seq x y z
N MET A 1 34.03 -28.31 -68.93
CA MET A 1 33.73 -27.55 -70.18
C MET A 1 32.72 -28.36 -70.99
N THR A 2 31.83 -27.70 -71.74
CA THR A 2 30.55 -28.15 -72.36
C THR A 2 29.39 -28.21 -71.34
N LEU A 3 28.47 -27.25 -71.15
CA LEU A 3 27.74 -26.25 -71.96
C LEU A 3 26.71 -26.79 -72.97
N PHE A 4 25.48 -26.27 -72.82
CA PHE A 4 24.24 -26.27 -73.66
C PHE A 4 23.22 -27.44 -73.53
N PRO A 5 21.89 -27.23 -73.77
CA PRO A 5 20.99 -26.21 -73.19
C PRO A 5 19.49 -26.64 -73.00
N ALA A 6 18.73 -25.75 -72.34
CA ALA A 6 17.33 -25.35 -72.58
C ALA A 6 16.17 -26.37 -72.63
N ARG A 7 15.17 -26.14 -71.76
CA ARG A 7 13.77 -25.91 -72.20
C ARG A 7 12.94 -25.18 -71.14
N ILE A 8 12.40 -24.05 -71.57
CA ILE A 8 11.44 -23.19 -70.87
C ILE A 8 10.04 -23.81 -71.00
N ARG A 9 9.24 -23.77 -69.93
CA ARG A 9 7.77 -23.79 -70.00
C ARG A 9 7.20 -22.68 -69.09
N PRO A 10 6.35 -21.77 -69.61
CA PRO A 10 5.72 -20.71 -68.83
C PRO A 10 4.36 -21.16 -68.28
N ALA A 11 3.83 -20.32 -67.38
CA ALA A 11 2.47 -20.32 -66.82
C ALA A 11 2.22 -21.44 -65.79
N VAL A 12 1.62 -21.19 -64.63
CA VAL A 12 0.40 -20.44 -64.39
C VAL A 12 0.44 -19.85 -62.96
N TYR A 13 -0.05 -18.62 -62.85
CA TYR A 13 -0.32 -17.90 -61.61
C TYR A 13 -1.28 -18.69 -60.70
N ALA A 14 -0.90 -18.89 -59.44
CA ALA A 14 -1.84 -19.10 -58.35
C ALA A 14 -1.43 -18.17 -57.19
N ALA A 15 -1.94 -16.94 -57.24
CA ALA A 15 -1.98 -16.07 -56.09
C ALA A 15 -2.99 -16.68 -55.10
N ALA A 16 -2.50 -17.22 -53.98
CA ALA A 16 -3.32 -17.53 -52.82
C ALA A 16 -2.92 -16.57 -51.70
N LEU A 17 -3.84 -15.66 -51.40
CA LEU A 17 -3.79 -14.66 -50.34
C LEU A 17 -3.47 -15.32 -48.99
N VAL A 18 -2.31 -14.98 -48.42
CA VAL A 18 -2.03 -15.25 -47.00
C VAL A 18 -2.90 -14.29 -46.19
N ALA A 19 -3.90 -14.82 -45.50
CA ALA A 19 -4.74 -14.07 -44.57
C ALA A 19 -3.88 -13.56 -43.40
N LEU A 20 -3.45 -12.31 -43.49
CA LEU A 20 -2.66 -11.57 -42.50
C LEU A 20 -3.54 -10.76 -41.52
N ALA A 21 -4.70 -11.28 -41.14
CA ALA A 21 -5.62 -10.61 -40.21
C ALA A 21 -5.95 -11.51 -39.02
N GLY A 22 -4.94 -11.80 -38.22
CA GLY A 22 -5.06 -12.57 -36.98
C GLY A 22 -4.02 -12.21 -35.92
N LEU A 23 -3.20 -11.18 -36.13
CA LEU A 23 -2.40 -10.56 -35.07
C LEU A 23 -3.34 -9.69 -34.24
N GLY A 24 -4.24 -10.35 -33.50
CA GLY A 24 -4.85 -9.74 -32.34
C GLY A 24 -3.70 -9.26 -31.47
N TRP A 25 -3.72 -7.98 -31.08
CA TRP A 25 -2.89 -7.51 -29.99
C TRP A 25 -3.10 -8.47 -28.83
N SER A 26 -2.12 -9.33 -28.59
CA SER A 26 -1.97 -9.97 -27.30
C SER A 26 -1.77 -8.80 -26.35
N ARG A 27 -2.85 -8.37 -25.67
CA ARG A 27 -2.67 -7.59 -24.44
C ARG A 27 -1.68 -8.41 -23.62
N PRO A 28 -0.59 -7.83 -23.11
CA PRO A 28 0.23 -8.57 -22.15
C PRO A 28 -0.73 -9.14 -21.13
N ALA A 29 -0.61 -10.43 -20.83
CA ALA A 29 -1.33 -11.00 -19.71
C ALA A 29 -0.99 -10.09 -18.53
N VAL A 30 -2.00 -9.43 -17.95
CA VAL A 30 -1.85 -8.74 -16.68
C VAL A 30 -1.34 -9.83 -15.75
N GLY A 31 -0.06 -9.73 -15.38
CA GLY A 31 0.52 -10.60 -14.39
C GLY A 31 -0.35 -10.48 -13.14
N ASN A 32 -0.45 -11.57 -12.39
CA ASN A 32 -1.11 -11.63 -11.09
C ASN A 32 -0.29 -10.82 -10.05
N GLU A 33 -0.03 -9.55 -10.35
CA GLU A 33 0.70 -8.61 -9.53
C GLU A 33 -0.16 -8.32 -8.31
N SER A 34 0.39 -8.61 -7.14
CA SER A 34 -0.25 -8.35 -5.88
C SER A 34 0.72 -7.63 -4.96
N LEU A 35 0.24 -6.61 -4.26
CA LEU A 35 0.99 -5.91 -3.23
C LEU A 35 0.55 -6.39 -1.85
N THR A 36 1.50 -6.68 -0.99
CA THR A 36 1.28 -6.96 0.43
C THR A 36 1.35 -5.65 1.21
N VAL A 37 0.17 -5.17 1.61
CA VAL A 37 0.02 -3.97 2.44
C VAL A 37 -0.17 -4.41 3.88
N VAL A 38 0.58 -3.82 4.80
CA VAL A 38 0.57 -4.19 6.22
C VAL A 38 0.07 -3.03 7.07
N SER A 39 -0.90 -3.32 7.93
CA SER A 39 -1.58 -2.30 8.75
C SER A 39 -2.10 -2.86 10.09
N TRP A 40 -2.92 -2.09 10.81
CA TRP A 40 -3.28 -2.35 12.22
C TRP A 40 -4.49 -3.29 12.41
N GLY A 41 -5.04 -3.85 11.33
CA GLY A 41 -6.16 -4.78 11.39
C GLY A 41 -7.48 -4.16 11.87
N GLY A 42 -8.39 -5.01 12.33
CA GLY A 42 -9.65 -4.58 12.96
C GLY A 42 -10.58 -3.78 12.05
N SER A 43 -11.33 -2.84 12.63
CA SER A 43 -12.24 -1.96 11.89
C SER A 43 -11.52 -0.96 11.00
N TYR A 44 -10.31 -0.56 11.39
CA TYR A 44 -9.49 0.35 10.62
C TYR A 44 -9.04 -0.27 9.30
N ALA A 45 -8.47 -1.48 9.33
CA ALA A 45 -8.12 -2.23 8.12
C ALA A 45 -9.31 -2.41 7.15
N ARG A 46 -10.51 -2.68 7.68
CA ARG A 46 -11.73 -2.77 6.86
C ARG A 46 -12.13 -1.44 6.22
N ALA A 47 -11.85 -0.32 6.88
CA ALA A 47 -12.10 1.01 6.32
C ALA A 47 -11.13 1.29 5.16
N CYS A 48 -9.82 1.04 5.34
CA CYS A 48 -8.82 1.15 4.29
C CYS A 48 -9.12 0.24 3.10
N GLN A 49 -9.52 -1.01 3.36
CA GLN A 49 -9.90 -1.94 2.31
C GLN A 49 -10.97 -1.37 1.38
N LYS A 50 -12.06 -0.83 1.95
CA LYS A 50 -13.17 -0.26 1.16
C LYS A 50 -12.84 1.08 0.52
N ALA A 51 -12.13 1.94 1.23
CA ALA A 51 -11.90 3.31 0.79
C ALA A 51 -10.72 3.44 -0.18
N GLN A 52 -9.73 2.54 -0.08
CA GLN A 52 -8.45 2.68 -0.78
C GLN A 52 -8.14 1.45 -1.64
N HIS A 53 -8.15 0.25 -1.06
CA HIS A 53 -7.65 -0.95 -1.75
C HIS A 53 -8.60 -1.47 -2.83
N GLU A 54 -9.90 -1.55 -2.55
CA GLU A 54 -10.91 -2.00 -3.53
C GLU A 54 -10.97 -1.06 -4.75
N PRO A 55 -11.04 0.29 -4.59
CA PRO A 55 -10.94 1.21 -5.72
C PRO A 55 -9.62 1.07 -6.51
N PHE A 56 -8.49 0.99 -5.81
CA PHE A 56 -7.18 0.81 -6.45
C PHE A 56 -7.12 -0.47 -7.28
N THR A 57 -7.60 -1.59 -6.73
CA THR A 57 -7.64 -2.88 -7.42
C THR A 57 -8.59 -2.82 -8.63
N ALA A 58 -9.75 -2.17 -8.50
CA ALA A 58 -10.71 -2.04 -9.59
C ALA A 58 -10.17 -1.18 -10.75
N GLU A 59 -9.36 -0.17 -10.47
CA GLU A 59 -8.77 0.72 -11.48
C GLU A 59 -7.55 0.11 -12.15
N THR A 60 -6.66 -0.51 -11.37
CA THR A 60 -5.34 -0.96 -11.85
C THR A 60 -5.31 -2.45 -12.22
N GLY A 61 -6.21 -3.25 -11.65
CA GLY A 61 -6.15 -4.71 -11.70
C GLY A 61 -5.09 -5.34 -10.78
N ILE A 62 -4.38 -4.54 -9.97
CA ILE A 62 -3.37 -5.00 -9.02
C ILE A 62 -4.08 -5.39 -7.71
N GLU A 63 -3.90 -6.63 -7.28
CA GLU A 63 -4.53 -7.15 -6.06
C GLU A 63 -3.81 -6.65 -4.80
N ILE A 64 -4.56 -6.30 -3.75
CA ILE A 64 -3.98 -5.95 -2.44
C ILE A 64 -4.19 -7.09 -1.45
N ARG A 65 -3.09 -7.67 -0.96
CA ARG A 65 -3.07 -8.59 0.17
C ARG A 65 -2.85 -7.80 1.45
N LEU A 66 -3.84 -7.81 2.33
CA LEU A 66 -3.77 -7.07 3.58
C LEU A 66 -3.30 -7.98 4.73
N GLU A 67 -2.18 -7.62 5.34
CA GLU A 67 -1.68 -8.25 6.55
C GLU A 67 -1.82 -7.33 7.76
N SER A 68 -1.92 -7.93 8.95
CA SER A 68 -2.03 -7.19 10.20
C SER A 68 -0.81 -7.40 11.08
N TYR A 69 -0.33 -6.32 11.69
CA TYR A 69 0.76 -6.35 12.65
C TYR A 69 0.49 -5.43 13.85
N ASN A 70 1.42 -5.40 14.82
CA ASN A 70 1.26 -4.66 16.07
C ASN A 70 2.07 -3.34 16.12
N GLY A 71 2.59 -2.88 14.98
CA GLY A 71 3.49 -1.72 14.94
C GLY A 71 4.95 -2.04 15.25
N GLY A 72 5.77 -0.99 15.21
CA GLY A 72 7.21 -1.09 15.45
C GLY A 72 8.00 -1.68 14.29
N LEU A 73 9.33 -1.64 14.44
CA LEU A 73 10.28 -2.01 13.38
C LEU A 73 10.82 -3.44 13.46
N ALA A 74 10.44 -4.21 14.49
CA ALA A 74 11.08 -5.51 14.76
C ALA A 74 10.87 -6.52 13.62
N GLN A 75 9.64 -6.62 13.08
CA GLN A 75 9.35 -7.55 11.98
C GLN A 75 9.95 -7.07 10.66
N ILE A 76 9.90 -5.75 10.38
CA ILE A 76 10.54 -5.16 9.20
C ILE A 76 12.03 -5.45 9.22
N ARG A 77 12.70 -5.17 10.34
CA ARG A 77 14.12 -5.47 10.52
C ARG A 77 14.44 -6.93 10.29
N ALA A 78 13.67 -7.84 10.89
CA ALA A 78 13.89 -9.28 10.70
C ALA A 78 13.78 -9.69 9.22
N GLN A 79 12.82 -9.14 8.48
CA GLN A 79 12.69 -9.41 7.03
C GLN A 79 13.88 -8.87 6.25
N VAL A 80 14.30 -7.63 6.52
CA VAL A 80 15.44 -7.00 5.84
C VAL A 80 16.75 -7.75 6.13
N GLU A 81 17.02 -8.06 7.41
CA GLU A 81 18.25 -8.77 7.84
C GLU A 81 18.34 -10.18 7.28
N THR A 82 17.19 -10.87 7.11
CA THR A 82 17.16 -12.22 6.54
C THR A 82 17.07 -12.23 5.01
N GLY A 83 16.84 -11.07 4.38
CA GLY A 83 16.59 -10.96 2.94
C GLY A 83 15.25 -11.55 2.50
N ALA A 84 14.36 -11.90 3.44
CA ALA A 84 13.06 -12.52 3.17
C ALA A 84 11.93 -11.47 3.20
N VAL A 85 12.11 -10.38 2.46
CA VAL A 85 11.13 -9.29 2.35
C VAL A 85 9.95 -9.74 1.50
N HIS A 86 8.76 -9.67 2.08
CA HIS A 86 7.49 -9.95 1.41
C HIS A 86 6.43 -8.86 1.65
N TRP A 87 6.72 -7.89 2.50
CA TRP A 87 5.90 -6.70 2.71
C TRP A 87 6.31 -5.60 1.73
N ASP A 88 5.33 -5.06 1.01
CA ASP A 88 5.56 -4.04 -0.02
C ASP A 88 5.28 -2.62 0.49
N LEU A 89 4.22 -2.46 1.31
CA LEU A 89 3.83 -1.18 1.91
C LEU A 89 3.44 -1.37 3.37
N VAL A 90 3.98 -0.56 4.28
CA VAL A 90 3.71 -0.67 5.72
C VAL A 90 3.17 0.65 6.26
N ASP A 91 2.00 0.58 6.91
CA ASP A 91 1.39 1.67 7.66
C ASP A 91 2.06 1.78 9.05
N LEU A 92 2.88 2.82 9.23
CA LEU A 92 3.75 3.04 10.39
C LEU A 92 3.37 4.28 11.19
N GLU A 93 3.67 4.26 12.49
CA GLU A 93 3.71 5.50 13.27
C GLU A 93 4.86 6.38 12.77
N MET A 94 4.65 7.69 12.72
CA MET A 94 5.63 8.64 12.17
C MET A 94 7.04 8.51 12.80
N ALA A 95 7.10 8.24 14.10
CA ALA A 95 8.37 8.04 14.81
C ALA A 95 9.10 6.76 14.36
N ASP A 96 8.35 5.68 14.07
CA ASP A 96 8.92 4.45 13.55
C ASP A 96 9.31 4.59 12.08
N ALA A 97 8.53 5.31 11.26
CA ALA A 97 8.89 5.61 9.88
C ALA A 97 10.22 6.38 9.79
N ALA A 98 10.39 7.43 10.60
CA ALA A 98 11.63 8.20 10.66
C ALA A 98 12.83 7.31 11.04
N ARG A 99 12.70 6.53 12.13
CA ARG A 99 13.75 5.62 12.58
C ARG A 99 14.04 4.51 11.57
N GLY A 100 13.01 3.95 10.93
CA GLY A 100 13.16 2.91 9.92
C GLY A 100 13.91 3.42 8.69
N CYS A 101 13.65 4.67 8.28
CA CYS A 101 14.38 5.35 7.22
C CYS A 101 15.86 5.54 7.59
N ASP A 102 16.14 6.12 8.76
CA ASP A 102 17.51 6.37 9.26
C ASP A 102 18.34 5.08 9.38
N GLU A 103 17.69 3.98 9.73
CA GLU A 103 18.33 2.68 9.90
C GLU A 103 18.44 1.87 8.59
N GLY A 104 17.94 2.40 7.46
CA GLY A 104 17.98 1.74 6.16
C GLY A 104 17.03 0.53 6.04
N LEU A 105 15.95 0.52 6.83
CA LEU A 105 14.92 -0.52 6.79
C LEU A 105 13.80 -0.22 5.79
N LEU A 106 13.69 1.03 5.34
CA LEU A 106 12.68 1.51 4.42
C LEU A 106 13.35 2.08 3.17
N GLU A 107 12.74 1.85 2.00
CA GLU A 107 13.21 2.41 0.75
C GLU A 107 12.86 3.91 0.67
N PRO A 108 13.81 4.79 0.28
CA PRO A 108 13.50 6.18 0.00
C PRO A 108 12.48 6.31 -1.13
N LEU A 109 11.50 7.19 -0.94
CA LEU A 109 10.51 7.56 -1.94
C LEU A 109 11.08 8.60 -2.93
N ALA A 110 12.28 8.34 -3.46
CA ALA A 110 12.99 9.27 -4.33
C ALA A 110 12.20 9.51 -5.63
N GLY A 111 11.84 10.78 -5.88
CA GLY A 111 11.05 11.17 -7.04
C GLY A 111 9.57 10.79 -6.96
N PHE A 112 9.09 10.32 -5.81
CA PHE A 112 7.65 10.18 -5.56
C PHE A 112 7.04 11.55 -5.31
N GLU A 113 6.07 11.91 -6.15
CA GLU A 113 5.23 13.09 -5.97
C GLU A 113 3.77 12.63 -6.06
N PRO A 114 2.98 12.76 -4.97
CA PRO A 114 1.57 12.41 -5.03
C PRO A 114 0.85 13.26 -6.09
N PRO A 115 -0.19 12.72 -6.75
CA PRO A 115 -1.00 13.52 -7.65
C PRO A 115 -1.64 14.69 -6.91
N PRO A 116 -2.01 15.78 -7.62
CA PRO A 116 -2.81 16.83 -7.01
C PRO A 116 -4.14 16.27 -6.49
N ALA A 117 -4.70 16.95 -5.49
CA ALA A 117 -6.03 16.66 -4.99
C ALA A 117 -7.09 16.74 -6.11
N PRO A 118 -8.29 16.14 -5.94
CA PRO A 118 -9.34 16.18 -6.95
C PRO A 118 -9.76 17.59 -7.42
N ASP A 119 -9.50 18.63 -6.61
CA ASP A 119 -9.76 20.04 -6.95
C ASP A 119 -8.57 20.74 -7.66
N GLY A 120 -7.46 20.03 -7.87
CA GLY A 120 -6.25 20.53 -8.52
C GLY A 120 -5.20 21.08 -7.56
N THR A 121 -5.43 21.07 -6.24
CA THR A 121 -4.45 21.52 -5.25
C THR A 121 -3.18 20.65 -5.32
N PRO A 122 -1.97 21.23 -5.47
CA PRO A 122 -0.74 20.46 -5.49
C PRO A 122 -0.56 19.67 -4.18
N ALA A 123 -0.04 18.44 -4.25
CA ALA A 123 0.16 17.60 -3.07
C ALA A 123 0.95 18.31 -1.95
N ALA A 124 1.98 19.07 -2.30
CA ALA A 124 2.78 19.86 -1.35
C ALA A 124 1.97 20.93 -0.57
N GLN A 125 0.76 21.27 -1.01
CA GLN A 125 -0.16 22.21 -0.35
C GLN A 125 -1.39 21.53 0.25
N ASP A 126 -1.64 20.27 -0.08
CA ASP A 126 -2.75 19.46 0.43
C ASP A 126 -2.35 18.68 1.69
N PHE A 127 -1.12 18.18 1.73
CA PHE A 127 -0.55 17.53 2.90
C PHE A 127 -0.22 18.55 4.00
N PHE A 128 -0.37 18.14 5.26
CA PHE A 128 0.17 18.91 6.37
C PHE A 128 1.70 19.00 6.26
N PRO A 129 2.32 20.07 6.82
CA PRO A 129 3.77 20.21 6.83
C PRO A 129 4.46 18.95 7.36
N ASP A 130 5.58 18.58 6.72
CA ASP A 130 6.42 17.44 7.08
C ASP A 130 5.75 16.05 6.97
N MET A 131 4.59 15.94 6.30
CA MET A 131 3.91 14.65 6.06
C MET A 131 4.41 13.93 4.80
N LEU A 132 5.23 14.57 3.97
CA LEU A 132 5.98 13.91 2.91
C LEU A 132 7.45 13.88 3.35
N THR A 133 7.90 12.69 3.73
CA THR A 133 9.25 12.44 4.27
C THR A 133 10.06 11.62 3.28
N GLU A 134 11.36 11.47 3.53
CA GLU A 134 12.27 10.72 2.64
C GLU A 134 11.78 9.30 2.34
N CYS A 135 11.28 8.56 3.35
CA CYS A 135 10.82 7.18 3.19
C CYS A 135 9.31 6.99 3.44
N GLY A 136 8.50 8.04 3.46
CA GLY A 136 7.09 7.91 3.85
C GLY A 136 6.19 9.07 3.44
N ALA A 137 4.92 8.75 3.21
CA ALA A 137 3.86 9.72 2.93
C ALA A 137 2.74 9.58 3.96
N GLY A 138 2.25 10.72 4.48
CA GLY A 138 1.24 10.77 5.52
C GLY A 138 -0.08 10.17 5.08
N LEU A 139 -0.61 9.24 5.86
CA LEU A 139 -1.84 8.51 5.54
C LEU A 139 -3.06 9.08 6.27
N LEU A 140 -2.95 9.31 7.57
CA LEU A 140 -4.02 9.81 8.42
C LEU A 140 -3.49 10.42 9.71
N PHE A 141 -4.34 11.23 10.35
CA PHE A 141 -4.18 11.61 11.75
C PHE A 141 -5.08 10.75 12.63
N TYR A 142 -4.55 10.30 13.76
CA TYR A 142 -5.31 9.61 14.79
C TYR A 142 -5.02 10.23 16.16
N SER A 143 -5.93 9.97 17.10
CA SER A 143 -5.77 10.40 18.48
C SER A 143 -5.79 9.19 19.39
N THR A 144 -4.79 9.11 20.28
CA THR A 144 -4.88 8.22 21.43
C THR A 144 -5.63 8.94 22.52
N VAL A 145 -6.85 8.48 22.82
CA VAL A 145 -7.74 9.07 23.83
C VAL A 145 -7.98 8.09 24.97
N TYR A 146 -8.28 8.61 26.16
CA TYR A 146 -8.84 7.77 27.22
C TYR A 146 -10.34 7.59 26.95
N ALA A 147 -10.85 6.41 27.32
CA ALA A 147 -12.27 6.08 27.23
C ALA A 147 -12.70 5.31 28.48
N TYR A 148 -13.99 5.35 28.80
CA TYR A 148 -14.55 4.69 29.97
C TYR A 148 -15.90 4.03 29.65
N ASN A 149 -16.28 3.04 30.46
CA ASN A 149 -17.61 2.44 30.40
C ASN A 149 -18.57 3.27 31.27
N ALA A 150 -19.44 4.05 30.63
CA ALA A 150 -20.41 4.91 31.31
C ALA A 150 -21.39 4.13 32.21
N GLU A 151 -21.74 2.88 31.87
CA GLU A 151 -22.65 2.04 32.66
C GLU A 151 -22.02 1.56 33.98
N ARG A 152 -20.68 1.65 34.10
CA ARG A 152 -19.94 1.24 35.30
C ARG A 152 -19.54 2.43 36.18
N LEU A 153 -19.89 3.65 35.78
CA LEU A 153 -19.66 4.83 36.60
C LEU A 153 -20.84 5.02 37.56
N SER A 154 -20.55 5.06 38.85
CA SER A 154 -21.54 5.36 39.89
C SER A 154 -21.58 6.86 40.28
N GLY A 155 -20.80 7.70 39.60
CA GLY A 155 -20.58 9.11 39.95
C GLY A 155 -20.17 9.96 38.74
N PRO A 156 -19.43 11.06 38.93
CA PRO A 156 -18.99 11.91 37.82
C PRO A 156 -18.12 11.12 36.82
N ALA A 157 -18.07 11.59 35.58
CA ALA A 157 -17.22 11.02 34.54
C ALA A 157 -15.80 11.61 34.59
N PRO A 158 -14.75 10.84 34.23
CA PRO A 158 -13.41 11.39 34.05
C PRO A 158 -13.41 12.36 32.86
N THR A 159 -12.76 13.50 33.04
CA THR A 159 -12.69 14.62 32.07
C THR A 159 -11.26 15.00 31.70
N THR A 160 -10.29 14.55 32.49
CA THR A 160 -8.86 14.77 32.21
C THR A 160 -8.10 13.44 32.19
N ILE A 161 -6.92 13.44 31.57
CA ILE A 161 -6.03 12.27 31.63
C ILE A 161 -5.58 11.96 33.08
N ARG A 162 -5.59 12.93 34.00
CA ARG A 162 -5.24 12.67 35.42
C ARG A 162 -6.27 11.74 36.07
N ASP A 163 -7.54 11.92 35.73
CA ASP A 163 -8.67 11.14 36.23
C ASP A 163 -8.54 9.65 35.84
N PHE A 164 -7.90 9.36 34.70
CA PHE A 164 -7.59 7.98 34.31
C PHE A 164 -6.68 7.28 35.33
N PHE A 165 -5.72 8.02 35.92
CA PHE A 165 -4.76 7.51 36.90
C PHE A 165 -5.24 7.64 38.36
N ASP A 166 -6.30 8.40 38.63
CA ASP A 166 -6.89 8.51 39.96
C ASP A 166 -7.77 7.29 40.27
N LEU A 167 -7.18 6.32 40.97
CA LEU A 167 -7.86 5.09 41.35
C LEU A 167 -8.76 5.24 42.58
N GLU A 168 -8.57 6.31 43.36
CA GLU A 168 -9.38 6.59 44.54
C GLU A 168 -10.73 7.19 44.13
N GLN A 169 -10.70 8.19 43.25
CA GLN A 169 -11.90 8.84 42.72
C GLN A 169 -12.61 7.97 41.68
N PHE A 170 -11.85 7.25 40.84
CA PHE A 170 -12.39 6.40 39.78
C PHE A 170 -11.91 4.96 39.95
N PRO A 171 -12.42 4.16 40.90
CA PRO A 171 -11.98 2.78 41.07
C PRO A 171 -12.35 1.91 39.84
N GLY A 172 -11.42 1.06 39.38
CA GLY A 172 -11.66 0.19 38.22
C GLY A 172 -10.40 -0.34 37.53
N ARG A 173 -10.57 -1.34 36.65
CA ARG A 173 -9.48 -1.87 35.83
C ARG A 173 -9.15 -0.93 34.67
N ARG A 174 -7.86 -0.70 34.43
CA ARG A 174 -7.34 0.07 33.29
C ARG A 174 -6.79 -0.85 32.21
N GLY A 175 -6.92 -0.43 30.96
CA GLY A 175 -6.21 -1.00 29.83
C GLY A 175 -5.36 0.08 29.17
N MET A 176 -4.10 -0.23 28.91
CA MET A 176 -3.18 0.60 28.12
C MET A 176 -2.49 -0.30 27.10
N ARG A 177 -2.09 0.28 25.96
CA ARG A 177 -1.22 -0.43 25.02
C ARG A 177 0.09 -0.80 25.74
N ARG A 178 0.53 -2.04 25.59
CA ARG A 178 1.82 -2.51 26.10
C ARG A 178 2.95 -2.14 25.15
#